data_AF-A0AAU9WFH4-F1
#
_entry.id   AF-A0AAU9WFH4-F1
#
_cell.length_a   1.000
_cell.length_b   1.000
_cell.length_c   1.000
_cell.angle_alpha   90.00
_cell.angle_beta   90.00
_cell.angle_gamma   90.00
#
_symmetry.space_group_name_H-M   'P 1'
#
loop_
_entity.id
_entity.type
_entity.pdbx_description
1 polymer ?
#
loop_
_entity_poly.entity_id
_entity_poly.type
_entity_poly.pdbx_seq_one_letter_code
_entity_poly.pdbx_strand_id
1 'polypeptide(L)'
;MADSSEPTEEELIFSIKEALKHGKSEFERRISNGQKLRDLDITFNRLNKVAELAVKGNFGAIRERPKYKLGELCPMLQRCMIRAKCAIDRRLSPRMSKVHPWMVIFDLPMAQEVFNILHKDVLGLTRYGLEVEEKPGSVTITFFSLRRLCHLFDKFMDCGGFIKQLGEGKGQVKLIVSQEKKGVMIYNAKAECLQAKFYYGYWNSFGISQH
;
A
#
# COMPACT_ATOMS: atom_id res chain seq x y z
N MET A 1 -40.93 14.82 -19.60
CA MET A 1 -39.66 15.08 -18.90
C MET A 1 -38.83 13.83 -19.06
N ALA A 2 -37.67 13.92 -19.70
CA ALA A 2 -36.83 12.76 -19.97
C ALA A 2 -36.19 12.32 -18.66
N ASP A 3 -36.55 11.11 -18.22
CA ASP A 3 -36.00 10.45 -17.05
C ASP A 3 -34.57 10.02 -17.42
N SER A 4 -33.58 10.84 -17.07
CA SER A 4 -32.17 10.50 -17.28
C SER A 4 -31.78 9.51 -16.17
N SER A 5 -32.05 8.24 -16.40
CA SER A 5 -31.53 7.15 -15.57
C SER A 5 -30.01 7.26 -15.53
N GLU A 6 -29.43 7.31 -14.33
CA GLU A 6 -27.98 7.27 -14.17
C GLU A 6 -27.42 6.03 -14.87
N PRO A 7 -26.33 6.17 -15.65
CA PRO A 7 -25.79 5.05 -16.42
C PRO A 7 -25.29 3.97 -15.47
N THR A 8 -25.64 2.72 -15.77
CA THR A 8 -25.23 1.55 -15.01
C THR A 8 -23.71 1.32 -15.14
N GLU A 9 -23.13 0.55 -14.20
CA GLU A 9 -21.70 0.20 -14.21
C GLU A 9 -21.27 -0.39 -15.57
N GLU A 10 -22.09 -1.31 -16.09
CA GLU A 10 -21.82 -2.01 -17.35
C GLU A 10 -21.88 -1.06 -18.55
N GLU A 11 -22.81 -0.11 -18.57
CA GLU A 11 -22.94 0.91 -19.62
C GLU A 11 -21.76 1.89 -19.62
N LEU A 12 -21.26 2.26 -18.44
CA LEU A 12 -20.06 3.10 -18.30
C LEU A 12 -18.78 2.37 -18.73
N ILE A 13 -18.59 1.12 -18.30
CA ILE A 13 -17.45 0.30 -18.74
C ILE A 13 -17.49 0.14 -20.26
N PHE A 14 -18.66 -0.17 -20.82
CA PHE A 14 -18.84 -0.33 -22.26
C PHE A 14 -18.51 0.96 -23.01
N SER A 15 -19.04 2.10 -22.56
CA SER A 15 -18.81 3.41 -23.17
C SER A 15 -17.32 3.80 -23.17
N ILE A 16 -16.61 3.58 -22.05
CA ILE A 16 -15.19 3.90 -21.96
C ILE A 16 -14.35 2.97 -22.85
N LYS A 17 -14.70 1.68 -22.94
CA LYS A 17 -14.02 0.73 -23.83
C LYS A 17 -14.17 1.12 -25.30
N GLU A 18 -15.37 1.51 -25.71
CA GLU A 18 -15.61 1.94 -27.09
C GLU A 18 -14.88 3.25 -27.40
N ALA A 19 -14.84 4.22 -26.47
CA ALA A 19 -14.05 5.44 -26.62
C ALA A 19 -12.54 5.15 -26.75
N LEU A 20 -11.99 4.24 -25.92
CA LEU A 20 -10.59 3.84 -25.98
C LEU A 20 -10.26 3.08 -27.27
N LYS A 21 -11.17 2.22 -27.75
CA LYS A 21 -11.03 1.52 -29.02
C LYS A 21 -11.04 2.48 -30.21
N HIS A 22 -11.92 3.47 -30.20
CA HIS A 22 -11.96 4.51 -31.22
C HIS A 22 -10.66 5.32 -31.23
N GLY A 23 -10.20 5.77 -30.06
CA GLY A 23 -8.91 6.47 -29.93
C GLY A 23 -7.72 5.64 -30.42
N LYS A 24 -7.67 4.35 -30.06
CA LYS A 24 -6.63 3.42 -30.52
C LYS A 24 -6.58 3.35 -32.05
N SER A 25 -7.74 3.19 -32.70
CA SER A 25 -7.83 3.11 -34.16
C SER A 25 -7.33 4.39 -34.85
N GLU A 26 -7.58 5.55 -34.25
CA GLU A 26 -7.06 6.83 -34.75
C GLU A 26 -5.53 6.91 -34.68
N PHE A 27 -4.93 6.40 -33.61
CA PHE A 27 -3.47 6.34 -33.46
C PHE A 27 -2.82 5.28 -34.36
N GLU A 28 -3.43 4.10 -34.51
CA GLU A 28 -2.95 3.03 -35.41
C GLU A 28 -2.83 3.53 -36.85
N ARG A 29 -3.81 4.30 -37.33
CA ARG A 29 -3.78 4.90 -38.68
C ARG A 29 -2.61 5.86 -38.92
N ARG A 30 -2.02 6.42 -37.85
CA ARG A 30 -0.92 7.39 -37.92
C ARG A 30 0.46 6.75 -37.73
N ILE A 31 0.52 5.45 -37.43
CA ILE A 31 1.77 4.74 -37.12
C ILE A 31 2.05 3.67 -38.18
N SER A 32 3.18 3.81 -38.88
CA SER A 32 3.67 2.84 -39.86
C SER A 32 4.76 1.91 -39.29
N ASN A 33 5.21 2.12 -38.05
CA ASN A 33 6.27 1.35 -37.40
C ASN A 33 5.68 0.23 -36.51
N GLY A 34 6.00 -1.03 -36.82
CA GLY A 34 5.51 -2.20 -36.10
C GLY A 34 5.87 -2.26 -34.61
N GLN A 35 7.04 -1.74 -34.20
CA GLN A 35 7.43 -1.65 -32.79
C GLN A 35 6.49 -0.69 -32.03
N LYS A 36 6.21 0.47 -32.62
CA LYS A 36 5.31 1.48 -32.04
C LYS A 36 3.87 0.99 -31.99
N LEU A 37 3.42 0.19 -32.95
CA LEU A 37 2.11 -0.47 -32.90
C LEU A 37 2.01 -1.45 -31.73
N ARG A 38 3.06 -2.24 -31.46
CA ARG A 38 3.09 -3.15 -30.31
C ARG A 38 3.07 -2.38 -28.98
N ASP A 39 3.80 -1.28 -28.87
CA ASP A 39 3.78 -0.43 -27.67
C ASP A 39 2.42 0.26 -27.48
N LEU A 40 1.77 0.67 -28.56
CA LEU A 40 0.40 1.20 -28.56
C LEU A 40 -0.59 0.17 -28.02
N ASP A 41 -0.50 -1.08 -28.51
CA ASP A 41 -1.31 -2.21 -28.04
C ASP A 41 -1.17 -2.43 -26.53
N ILE A 42 0.06 -2.48 -26.04
CA ILE A 42 0.36 -2.66 -24.61
C ILE A 42 -0.24 -1.50 -23.81
N THR A 43 -0.11 -0.28 -24.30
CA THR A 43 -0.58 0.93 -23.62
C THR A 43 -2.10 0.98 -23.54
N PHE A 44 -2.81 0.73 -24.64
CA PHE A 44 -4.28 0.71 -24.66
C PHE A 44 -4.86 -0.45 -23.86
N ASN A 45 -4.20 -1.61 -23.85
CA ASN A 45 -4.60 -2.73 -22.98
C ASN A 45 -4.45 -2.38 -21.50
N ARG A 46 -3.42 -1.61 -21.12
CA ARG A 46 -3.27 -1.11 -19.75
C ARG A 46 -4.33 -0.06 -19.41
N LEU A 47 -4.62 0.88 -20.33
CA LEU A 47 -5.66 1.89 -20.16
C LEU A 47 -7.05 1.28 -19.98
N ASN A 48 -7.41 0.28 -20.80
CA ASN A 48 -8.66 -0.46 -20.67
C ASN A 48 -8.80 -1.11 -19.28
N LYS A 49 -7.74 -1.75 -18.79
CA LYS A 49 -7.75 -2.32 -17.43
C LYS A 49 -7.92 -1.25 -16.36
N VAL A 50 -7.21 -0.13 -16.45
CA VAL A 50 -7.34 0.98 -15.48
C VAL A 50 -8.75 1.58 -15.50
N ALA A 51 -9.35 1.75 -16.68
CA ALA A 51 -10.70 2.27 -16.83
C ALA A 51 -11.75 1.33 -16.21
N GLU A 52 -11.69 0.03 -16.49
CA GLU A 52 -12.56 -0.96 -15.85
C GLU A 52 -12.42 -0.92 -14.32
N LEU A 53 -11.20 -0.79 -13.83
CA LEU A 53 -10.91 -0.72 -12.40
C LEU A 53 -11.44 0.56 -11.75
N ALA A 54 -11.35 1.69 -12.43
CA ALA A 54 -11.86 2.97 -11.94
C ALA A 54 -13.39 2.97 -11.84
N VAL A 55 -14.09 2.44 -12.85
CA VAL A 55 -15.56 2.34 -12.84
C VAL A 55 -16.02 1.35 -11.77
N LYS A 56 -15.43 0.15 -11.70
CA LYS A 56 -15.71 -0.82 -10.62
C LYS A 56 -15.42 -0.26 -9.23
N GLY A 57 -14.39 0.57 -9.09
CA GLY A 57 -14.07 1.26 -7.85
C GLY A 57 -15.12 2.28 -7.41
N ASN A 58 -15.85 2.87 -8.35
CA ASN A 58 -16.88 3.88 -8.10
C ASN A 58 -18.28 3.28 -7.92
N PHE A 59 -18.58 2.14 -8.55
CA PHE A 59 -19.91 1.49 -8.51
C PHE A 59 -20.02 0.33 -7.51
N GLY A 60 -18.91 -0.23 -7.02
CA GLY A 60 -18.95 -1.25 -5.98
C GLY A 60 -19.40 -0.69 -4.63
N ALA A 61 -20.25 -1.43 -3.90
CA ALA A 61 -20.48 -1.19 -2.48
C ALA A 61 -19.11 -1.07 -1.77
N ILE A 62 -18.98 -0.22 -0.75
CA ILE A 62 -17.72 0.04 0.00
C ILE A 62 -17.01 -1.27 0.45
N ARG A 63 -17.77 -2.37 0.54
CA ARG A 63 -17.32 -3.72 0.95
C ARG A 63 -16.88 -4.64 -0.20
N GLU A 64 -17.28 -4.35 -1.44
CA GLU A 64 -17.05 -5.17 -2.63
C GLU A 64 -16.21 -4.47 -3.70
N ARG A 65 -15.53 -3.36 -3.38
CA ARG A 65 -14.32 -3.00 -4.14
C ARG A 65 -13.46 -4.26 -4.12
N PRO A 66 -13.20 -4.90 -5.28
CA PRO A 66 -12.48 -6.14 -5.27
C PRO A 66 -11.17 -5.88 -4.55
N LYS A 67 -10.65 -6.90 -3.86
CA LYS A 67 -9.28 -6.90 -3.32
C LYS A 67 -8.28 -6.81 -4.49
N TYR A 68 -8.41 -5.85 -5.40
CA TYR A 68 -7.38 -5.43 -6.29
C TYR A 68 -6.28 -4.90 -5.39
N LYS A 69 -5.09 -5.48 -5.55
CA LYS A 69 -3.89 -5.02 -4.87
C LYS A 69 -3.77 -3.56 -5.27
N LEU A 70 -3.95 -2.63 -4.34
CA LEU A 70 -3.76 -1.20 -4.55
C LEU A 70 -2.36 -0.93 -5.14
N GLY A 71 -1.45 -1.89 -4.97
CA GLY A 71 -0.16 -1.91 -5.63
C GLY A 71 -0.17 -1.98 -7.16
N GLU A 72 -1.19 -2.56 -7.82
CA GLU A 72 -1.30 -2.55 -9.28
C GLU A 72 -1.71 -1.18 -9.82
N LEU A 73 -2.54 -0.45 -9.07
CA LEU A 73 -2.96 0.92 -9.41
C LEU A 73 -1.89 1.96 -9.07
N CYS A 74 -1.07 1.68 -8.06
CA CYS A 74 -0.01 2.58 -7.58
C CYS A 74 1.31 1.82 -7.38
N PRO A 75 2.02 1.45 -8.46
CA PRO A 75 3.22 0.62 -8.38
C PRO A 75 4.36 1.29 -7.60
N MET A 76 4.39 2.62 -7.54
CA MET A 76 5.39 3.32 -6.72
C MET A 76 5.13 3.15 -5.23
N LEU A 77 3.87 3.34 -4.81
CA LEU A 77 3.49 3.09 -3.42
C LEU A 77 3.72 1.62 -3.05
N GLN A 78 3.36 0.69 -3.93
CA GLN A 78 3.64 -0.74 -3.72
C GLN A 78 5.12 -1.01 -3.43
N ARG A 79 6.01 -0.47 -4.28
CA ARG A 79 7.47 -0.65 -4.11
C ARG A 79 7.96 -0.05 -2.79
N CYS A 80 7.43 1.11 -2.39
CA CYS A 80 7.73 1.70 -1.09
C CYS A 80 7.27 0.80 0.06
N MET A 81 6.06 0.25 0.00
CA MET A 81 5.53 -0.65 1.04
C MET A 81 6.31 -1.97 1.12
N ILE A 82 6.70 -2.56 -0.01
CA ILE A 82 7.57 -3.74 -0.05
C ILE A 82 8.93 -3.43 0.58
N ARG A 83 9.53 -2.28 0.24
CA ARG A 83 10.80 -1.84 0.85
C ARG A 83 10.67 -1.65 2.36
N ALA A 84 9.57 -1.08 2.83
CA ALA A 84 9.28 -0.95 4.26
C ALA A 84 9.19 -2.32 4.94
N LYS A 85 8.48 -3.29 4.34
CA LYS A 85 8.38 -4.66 4.88
C LYS A 85 9.76 -5.32 4.98
N CYS A 86 10.55 -5.27 3.90
CA CYS A 86 11.91 -5.78 3.90
C CYS A 86 12.80 -5.08 4.94
N ALA A 87 12.64 -3.77 5.13
CA ALA A 87 13.39 -3.00 6.12
C ALA A 87 13.07 -3.46 7.55
N ILE A 88 11.80 -3.79 7.83
CA ILE A 88 11.36 -4.36 9.11
C ILE A 88 11.95 -5.76 9.28
N ASP A 89 11.72 -6.67 8.34
CA ASP A 89 12.12 -8.08 8.46
C ASP A 89 13.63 -8.27 8.62
N ARG A 90 14.42 -7.41 7.96
CA ARG A 90 15.90 -7.39 8.11
C ARG A 90 16.34 -6.98 9.52
N ARG A 91 15.59 -6.09 10.18
CA ARG A 91 15.92 -5.54 11.50
C ARG A 91 15.32 -6.34 12.66
N LEU A 92 14.36 -7.22 12.39
CA LEU A 92 13.89 -8.21 13.36
C LEU A 92 15.03 -9.21 13.67
N SER A 93 15.50 -9.17 14.92
CA SER A 93 16.65 -9.91 15.43
C SER A 93 16.36 -10.45 16.83
N PRO A 94 16.88 -11.63 17.22
CA PRO A 94 16.83 -12.08 18.61
C PRO A 94 17.73 -11.28 19.55
N ARG A 95 18.67 -10.50 18.99
CA ARG A 95 19.59 -9.65 19.74
C ARG A 95 19.14 -8.20 19.62
N MET A 96 18.98 -7.54 20.76
CA MET A 96 18.65 -6.12 20.82
C MET A 96 19.87 -5.24 20.50
N SER A 97 19.60 -4.07 19.91
CA SER A 97 20.58 -3.00 19.80
C SER A 97 20.79 -2.32 21.16
N LYS A 98 22.01 -1.89 21.45
CA LYS A 98 22.30 -1.07 22.64
C LYS A 98 21.69 0.33 22.55
N VAL A 99 21.60 0.89 21.33
CA VAL A 99 21.12 2.26 21.10
C VAL A 99 19.59 2.32 21.11
N HIS A 100 18.95 1.34 20.46
CA HIS A 100 17.49 1.24 20.39
C HIS A 100 17.06 -0.19 20.72
N PRO A 101 16.98 -0.53 22.02
CA PRO A 101 16.55 -1.85 22.47
C PRO A 101 15.17 -2.21 21.89
N TRP A 102 15.07 -3.39 21.28
CA TRP A 102 13.79 -3.95 20.82
C TRP A 102 12.95 -3.01 19.94
N MET A 103 13.62 -2.16 19.17
CA MET A 103 12.98 -1.19 18.28
C MET A 103 13.61 -1.22 16.88
N VAL A 104 12.76 -1.15 15.87
CA VAL A 104 13.10 -0.99 14.46
C VAL A 104 12.88 0.46 14.09
N ILE A 105 13.93 1.14 13.65
CA ILE A 105 13.87 2.48 13.07
C ILE A 105 14.46 2.43 11.66
N PHE A 106 13.76 3.02 10.69
CA PHE A 106 14.28 3.20 9.34
C PHE A 106 13.62 4.39 8.65
N ASP A 107 14.35 4.93 7.70
CA ASP A 107 13.89 5.99 6.82
C ASP A 107 13.60 5.41 5.42
N LEU A 108 12.51 5.86 4.82
CA LEU A 108 12.08 5.45 3.50
C LEU A 108 11.87 6.69 2.62
N PRO A 109 12.72 6.90 1.60
CA PRO A 109 12.48 7.94 0.61
C PRO A 109 11.12 7.75 -0.06
N MET A 110 10.29 8.78 -0.05
CA MET A 110 8.93 8.74 -0.57
C MET A 110 8.54 10.14 -1.02
N ALA A 111 8.37 10.32 -2.33
CA ALA A 111 7.90 11.57 -2.91
C ALA A 111 6.51 11.96 -2.35
N GLN A 112 6.24 13.25 -2.28
CA GLN A 112 5.01 13.77 -1.67
C GLN A 112 3.74 13.23 -2.33
N GLU A 113 3.73 13.07 -3.65
CA GLU A 113 2.58 12.51 -4.39
C GLU A 113 2.30 11.06 -3.99
N VAL A 114 3.38 10.27 -3.81
CA VAL A 114 3.27 8.87 -3.38
C VAL A 114 2.77 8.78 -1.94
N PHE A 115 3.26 9.67 -1.06
CA PHE A 115 2.77 9.75 0.31
C PHE A 115 1.31 10.18 0.36
N ASN A 116 0.88 11.12 -0.47
CA ASN A 116 -0.51 11.59 -0.50
C ASN A 116 -1.48 10.45 -0.84
N ILE A 117 -1.12 9.53 -1.73
CA ILE A 117 -1.92 8.34 -2.02
C ILE A 117 -2.04 7.46 -0.77
N LEU A 118 -0.93 7.18 -0.08
CA LEU A 118 -0.95 6.41 1.17
C LEU A 118 -1.84 7.08 2.23
N HIS A 119 -1.66 8.38 2.41
CA HIS A 119 -2.31 9.15 3.45
C HIS A 119 -3.82 9.31 3.20
N LYS A 120 -4.20 9.86 2.04
CA LYS A 120 -5.59 10.22 1.73
C LYS A 120 -6.40 9.01 1.27
N ASP A 121 -5.86 8.23 0.33
CA ASP A 121 -6.65 7.21 -0.37
C ASP A 121 -6.63 5.86 0.34
N VAL A 122 -5.58 5.56 1.12
CA VAL A 122 -5.42 4.25 1.77
C VAL A 122 -5.75 4.29 3.25
N LEU A 123 -5.23 5.29 3.97
CA LEU A 123 -5.41 5.43 5.42
C LEU A 123 -6.66 6.23 5.77
N GLY A 124 -7.02 7.25 4.96
CA GLY A 124 -8.21 8.08 5.15
C GLY A 124 -9.54 7.30 5.16
N LEU A 125 -9.58 6.10 4.59
CA LEU A 125 -10.79 5.26 4.51
C LEU A 125 -11.30 4.76 5.86
N THR A 126 -10.42 4.53 6.85
CA THR A 126 -10.82 3.98 8.15
C THR A 126 -9.88 4.41 9.26
N ARG A 127 -10.42 4.94 10.37
CA ARG A 127 -9.64 5.35 11.57
C ARG A 127 -9.49 4.26 12.64
N TYR A 128 -10.05 3.07 12.46
CA TYR A 128 -9.94 2.01 13.46
C TYR A 128 -8.49 1.53 13.64
N GLY A 129 -7.98 1.58 14.88
CA GLY A 129 -6.63 1.14 15.23
C GLY A 129 -5.51 2.05 14.70
N LEU A 130 -5.86 3.26 14.27
CA LEU A 130 -4.97 4.25 13.65
C LEU A 130 -5.35 5.66 14.09
N GLU A 131 -4.36 6.49 14.39
CA GLU A 131 -4.50 7.94 14.55
C GLU A 131 -3.58 8.64 13.57
N VAL A 132 -4.05 9.75 13.00
CA VAL A 132 -3.28 10.57 12.07
C VAL A 132 -3.28 11.99 12.60
N GLU A 133 -2.09 12.52 12.84
CA GLU A 133 -1.86 13.89 13.27
C GLU A 133 -1.15 14.65 12.13
N GLU A 134 -1.79 15.69 11.62
CA GLU A 134 -1.23 16.55 10.59
C GLU A 134 -0.65 17.82 11.22
N LYS A 135 0.61 18.10 10.91
CA LYS A 135 1.31 19.32 11.30
C LYS A 135 1.84 20.02 10.03
N PRO A 136 2.10 21.33 10.06
CA PRO A 136 2.72 22.02 8.93
C PRO A 136 4.00 21.30 8.49
N GLY A 137 4.03 20.80 7.25
CA GLY A 137 5.16 20.09 6.66
C GLY A 137 5.43 18.67 7.17
N SER A 138 4.60 18.12 8.06
CA SER A 138 4.77 16.74 8.54
C SER A 138 3.45 16.04 8.88
N VAL A 139 3.40 14.73 8.67
CA VAL A 139 2.23 13.91 9.00
C VAL A 139 2.67 12.73 9.83
N THR A 140 2.08 12.55 11.00
CA THR A 140 2.36 11.43 11.91
C THR A 140 1.21 10.45 11.88
N ILE A 141 1.51 9.20 11.57
CA ILE A 141 0.57 8.09 11.50
C ILE A 141 0.91 7.12 12.62
N THR A 142 0.01 6.95 13.57
CA THR A 142 0.20 6.12 14.77
C THR A 142 -0.71 4.91 14.71
N PHE A 143 -0.13 3.71 14.73
CA PHE A 143 -0.82 2.44 14.78
C PHE A 143 -0.89 1.92 16.22
N PHE A 144 -2.09 1.51 16.63
CA PHE A 144 -2.36 0.93 17.96
C PHE A 144 -2.63 -0.56 17.91
N SER A 145 -2.70 -1.13 16.71
CA SER A 145 -3.00 -2.54 16.50
C SER A 145 -2.10 -3.12 15.43
N LEU A 146 -1.42 -4.22 15.76
CA LEU A 146 -0.65 -4.99 14.77
C LEU A 146 -1.54 -5.48 13.64
N ARG A 147 -2.79 -5.85 13.93
CA ARG A 147 -3.76 -6.27 12.91
C ARG A 147 -4.02 -5.16 11.90
N ARG A 148 -4.15 -3.91 12.36
CA ARG A 148 -4.35 -2.76 11.48
C ARG A 148 -3.12 -2.51 10.61
N LEU A 149 -1.92 -2.61 11.18
CA LEU A 149 -0.68 -2.49 10.43
C LEU A 149 -0.55 -3.61 9.38
N CYS A 150 -0.80 -4.86 9.72
CA CYS A 150 -0.78 -5.96 8.74
C CYS A 150 -1.79 -5.72 7.62
N HIS A 151 -3.02 -5.31 7.96
CA HIS A 151 -4.05 -5.02 6.97
C HIS A 151 -3.65 -3.90 5.99
N LEU A 152 -2.85 -2.92 6.43
CA LEU A 152 -2.29 -1.91 5.52
C LEU A 152 -1.36 -2.56 4.49
N PHE A 153 -0.44 -3.42 4.93
CA PHE A 153 0.51 -4.09 4.04
C PHE A 153 -0.18 -5.09 3.10
N ASP A 154 -1.22 -5.78 3.58
CA ASP A 154 -2.05 -6.71 2.80
C ASP A 154 -2.70 -6.07 1.57
N LYS A 155 -2.88 -4.73 1.56
CA LYS A 155 -3.36 -4.00 0.37
C LYS A 155 -2.35 -3.99 -0.79
N PHE A 156 -1.06 -4.27 -0.53
CA PHE A 156 0.04 -4.15 -1.49
C PHE A 156 0.75 -5.46 -1.77
N MET A 157 0.85 -6.32 -0.76
CA MET A 157 1.53 -7.61 -0.79
C MET A 157 0.92 -8.51 0.28
N ASP A 158 1.00 -9.84 0.15
CA ASP A 158 0.67 -10.72 1.26
C ASP A 158 1.64 -10.44 2.42
N CYS A 159 1.12 -9.89 3.52
CA CYS A 159 1.98 -9.47 4.62
C CYS A 159 2.56 -10.69 5.34
N GLY A 160 1.78 -11.78 5.49
CA GLY A 160 2.13 -12.94 6.32
C GLY A 160 2.41 -12.59 7.80
N GLY A 161 2.16 -11.33 8.20
CA GLY A 161 2.61 -10.78 9.47
C GLY A 161 4.09 -10.39 9.50
N PHE A 162 4.50 -9.85 10.64
CA PHE A 162 5.88 -9.44 10.90
C PHE A 162 6.52 -10.40 11.91
N ILE A 163 6.63 -11.67 11.51
CA ILE A 163 7.16 -12.76 12.32
C ILE A 163 8.33 -13.41 11.59
N LYS A 164 9.43 -13.65 12.31
CA LYS A 164 10.64 -14.28 11.81
C LYS A 164 11.00 -15.47 12.70
N GLN A 165 10.89 -16.67 12.15
CA GLN A 165 11.35 -17.90 12.80
C GLN A 165 12.88 -17.95 12.75
N LEU A 166 13.52 -18.33 13.87
CA LEU A 166 14.99 -18.32 14.00
C LEU A 166 15.64 -19.69 13.76
N GLY A 167 14.82 -20.69 13.40
CA GLY A 167 15.20 -22.09 13.24
C GLY A 167 14.67 -22.97 14.38
N GLU A 168 14.79 -24.29 14.20
CA GLU A 168 14.33 -25.28 15.18
C GLU A 168 14.93 -25.02 16.57
N GLY A 169 14.07 -25.03 17.59
CA GLY A 169 14.46 -24.82 18.98
C GLY A 169 14.92 -23.40 19.35
N LYS A 170 14.97 -22.43 18.41
CA LYS A 170 15.47 -21.07 18.66
C LYS A 170 14.37 -20.02 18.86
N GLY A 171 13.10 -20.38 18.69
CA GLY A 171 11.98 -19.47 18.87
C GLY A 171 11.79 -18.49 17.71
N GLN A 172 11.15 -17.35 18.02
CA GLN A 172 10.70 -16.38 17.03
C GLN A 172 10.86 -14.93 17.46
N VAL A 173 11.03 -14.05 16.48
CA VAL A 173 11.00 -12.60 16.66
C VAL A 173 9.74 -12.07 15.99
N LYS A 174 8.98 -11.22 16.67
CA LYS A 174 7.79 -10.59 16.08
C LYS A 174 7.67 -9.12 16.42
N LEU A 175 7.11 -8.36 15.49
CA LEU A 175 6.72 -6.97 15.72
C LEU A 175 5.63 -6.89 16.80
N ILE A 176 5.65 -5.82 17.59
CA ILE A 176 4.66 -5.53 18.61
C ILE A 176 4.07 -4.17 18.32
N VAL A 177 2.74 -4.14 18.21
CA VAL A 177 1.97 -2.89 18.08
C VAL A 177 0.75 -3.01 18.97
N SER A 178 0.72 -2.19 20.02
CA SER A 178 -0.35 -2.11 21.03
C SER A 178 -0.55 -0.67 21.48
N GLN A 179 -1.48 -0.45 22.42
CA GLN A 179 -1.68 0.86 23.05
C GLN A 179 -0.42 1.36 23.78
N GLU A 180 0.32 0.45 24.42
CA GLU A 180 1.54 0.77 25.16
C GLU A 180 2.76 0.89 24.24
N LYS A 181 2.88 -0.03 23.27
CA LYS A 181 3.98 -0.06 22.29
C LYS A 181 3.43 0.29 20.91
N LYS A 182 3.18 1.58 20.68
CA LYS A 182 2.60 2.10 19.44
C LYS A 182 3.60 1.99 18.28
N GLY A 183 3.10 1.72 17.08
CA GLY A 183 3.88 1.80 15.85
C GLY A 183 3.69 3.18 15.22
N VAL A 184 4.76 3.83 14.77
CA VAL A 184 4.68 5.22 14.28
C VAL A 184 5.36 5.35 12.92
N MET A 185 4.70 6.03 11.99
CA MET A 185 5.26 6.47 10.72
C MET A 185 5.14 7.99 10.62
N ILE A 186 6.25 8.69 10.46
CA ILE A 186 6.33 10.15 10.39
C ILE A 186 6.82 10.54 9.02
N TYR A 187 5.99 11.24 8.26
CA TYR A 187 6.36 11.81 6.98
C TYR A 187 6.85 13.25 7.15
N ASN A 188 7.97 13.59 6.53
CA ASN A 188 8.47 14.95 6.41
C ASN A 188 8.42 15.38 4.94
N ALA A 189 7.60 16.39 4.64
CA ALA A 189 7.39 16.85 3.27
C ALA A 189 8.63 17.54 2.68
N LYS A 190 9.40 18.28 3.49
CA LYS A 190 10.61 18.97 3.01
C LYS A 190 11.72 17.98 2.65
N ALA A 191 11.83 16.89 3.40
CA ALA A 191 12.82 15.85 3.18
C ALA A 191 12.34 14.72 2.26
N GLU A 192 11.07 14.74 1.86
CA GLU A 192 10.39 13.66 1.12
C GLU A 192 10.72 12.26 1.66
N CYS A 193 10.53 12.10 2.97
CA CYS A 193 10.97 10.93 3.68
C CYS A 193 9.94 10.48 4.72
N LEU A 194 9.63 9.19 4.71
CA LEU A 194 8.81 8.52 5.70
C LEU A 194 9.72 7.77 6.68
N GLN A 195 9.84 8.28 7.90
CA GLN A 195 10.52 7.60 8.99
C GLN A 195 9.54 6.67 9.71
N ALA A 196 9.92 5.42 9.92
CA ALA A 196 9.12 4.44 10.63
C ALA A 196 9.81 3.98 11.92
N LYS A 197 9.02 3.81 12.98
CA LYS A 197 9.44 3.38 14.32
C LYS A 197 8.49 2.32 14.83
N PHE A 198 8.99 1.12 15.07
CA PHE A 198 8.19 -0.01 15.56
C PHE A 198 8.90 -0.77 16.66
N TYR A 199 8.16 -1.28 17.63
CA TYR A 199 8.69 -2.18 18.64
C TYR A 199 8.64 -3.63 18.15
N TYR A 200 9.52 -4.46 18.67
CA TYR A 200 9.49 -5.90 18.45
C TYR A 200 9.91 -6.65 19.71
N GLY A 201 9.80 -7.96 19.70
CA GLY A 201 10.23 -8.79 20.80
C GLY A 201 10.72 -10.15 20.32
N TYR A 202 11.48 -10.80 21.20
CA TYR A 202 11.91 -12.18 21.05
C TYR A 202 11.15 -13.08 22.04
N TRP A 203 10.70 -14.22 21.53
CA TRP A 203 10.13 -15.32 22.27
C TRP A 203 10.97 -16.55 21.99
N ASN A 204 11.44 -17.22 23.05
CA ASN A 204 12.18 -18.47 22.90
C ASN A 204 11.27 -19.61 22.41
N SER A 205 11.83 -20.81 22.23
CA SER A 205 11.09 -22.01 21.80
C SER A 205 9.91 -22.38 22.69
N PHE A 206 9.94 -21.98 23.96
CA PHE A 206 8.87 -22.23 24.93
C PHE A 206 7.82 -21.11 24.98
N GLY A 207 7.94 -20.09 24.14
CA GLY A 207 7.02 -18.95 24.14
C GLY A 207 7.23 -17.96 25.28
N ILE A 208 8.39 -17.97 25.94
CA ILE A 208 8.74 -17.01 27.00
C ILE A 208 9.36 -15.76 26.37
N SER A 209 8.78 -14.60 26.65
CA SER A 209 9.27 -13.30 26.18
C SER A 209 10.58 -12.90 26.86
N GLN A 210 11.51 -12.33 26.08
CA GLN A 210 12.85 -11.91 26.52
C GLN A 210 13.07 -10.39 26.37
N HIS A 211 12.00 -9.59 26.31
CA HIS A 211 12.01 -8.17 25.93
C HIS A 211 11.00 -7.36 26.77
#